data_AF-A0A927CUX0-F1
#
_entry.id   AF-A0A927CUX0-F1
#
_cell.length_a   1.000
_cell.length_b   1.000
_cell.length_c   1.000
_cell.angle_alpha   90.00
_cell.angle_beta   90.00
_cell.angle_gamma   90.00
#
_symmetry.space_group_name_H-M   'P 1'
#
loop_
_entity.id
_entity.type
_entity.pdbx_description
1 polymer ?
#
loop_
_entity_poly.entity_id
_entity_poly.type
_entity_poly.pdbx_seq_one_letter_code
_entity_poly.pdbx_strand_id
1 'polypeptide(L)'
;MYTTIIHKLDIANLVFGILAVVTLIWNENAYVEALIIITATLALVASKYRFHRLLIFLTYSCSILFIGIIFSKSTEDVVINGLKMPSNLIWIIAIAIIVGGVCAFFKLGTNSMTALLIAFHILMFISAIKMSANISFIKALWSSNAQLYTVHTYYPILVASLLLGIFLEKYQIEMKKDRRND
;
A
#
# COMPACT_ATOMS: atom_id res chain seq x y z
N MET A 1 -21.00 7.22 -9.94
CA MET A 1 -19.92 6.93 -10.93
C MET A 1 -18.56 6.79 -10.25
N TYR A 2 -18.05 7.81 -9.56
CA TYR A 2 -16.72 7.76 -8.94
C TYR A 2 -16.63 6.78 -7.74
N THR A 3 -17.66 6.70 -6.89
CA THR A 3 -17.76 5.67 -5.84
C THR A 3 -17.70 4.26 -6.41
N THR A 4 -18.30 4.04 -7.58
CA THR A 4 -18.26 2.77 -8.32
C THR A 4 -16.86 2.45 -8.82
N ILE A 5 -16.12 3.44 -9.33
CA ILE A 5 -14.74 3.27 -9.79
C ILE A 5 -13.83 2.88 -8.61
N ILE A 6 -13.94 3.56 -7.47
CA ILE A 6 -13.17 3.21 -6.27
C ILE A 6 -13.46 1.78 -5.81
N HIS A 7 -14.72 1.35 -5.75
CA HIS A 7 -15.04 -0.02 -5.37
C HIS A 7 -14.42 -1.04 -6.32
N LYS A 8 -14.40 -0.76 -7.63
CA LYS A 8 -13.71 -1.61 -8.61
C LYS A 8 -12.20 -1.66 -8.38
N LEU A 9 -11.59 -0.53 -8.03
CA LEU A 9 -10.16 -0.47 -7.67
C LEU A 9 -9.85 -1.25 -6.39
N ASP A 10 -10.74 -1.22 -5.39
CA ASP A 10 -10.57 -1.99 -4.16
C ASP A 10 -10.70 -3.51 -4.42
N ILE A 11 -11.62 -3.92 -5.28
CA ILE A 11 -11.71 -5.32 -5.73
C ILE A 11 -10.44 -5.73 -6.50
N ALA A 12 -9.94 -4.85 -7.37
CA ALA A 12 -8.67 -5.10 -8.06
C ALA A 12 -7.50 -5.23 -7.07
N ASN A 13 -7.43 -4.36 -6.06
CA ASN A 13 -6.45 -4.45 -4.98
C ASN A 13 -6.56 -5.77 -4.21
N LEU A 14 -7.77 -6.27 -3.97
CA LEU A 14 -7.95 -7.57 -3.33
C LEU A 14 -7.41 -8.71 -4.20
N VAL A 15 -7.73 -8.71 -5.50
CA VAL A 15 -7.23 -9.73 -6.44
C VAL A 15 -5.70 -9.69 -6.51
N PHE A 16 -5.11 -8.50 -6.66
CA PHE A 16 -3.65 -8.36 -6.66
C PHE A 16 -3.03 -8.69 -5.31
N GLY A 17 -3.70 -8.38 -4.20
CA GLY A 17 -3.29 -8.76 -2.85
C GLY A 17 -3.24 -10.27 -2.66
N ILE A 18 -4.22 -11.02 -3.18
CA ILE A 18 -4.20 -12.49 -3.15
C ILE A 18 -3.02 -13.02 -3.97
N LEU A 19 -2.79 -12.47 -5.17
CA LEU A 19 -1.63 -12.85 -5.99
C LEU A 19 -0.30 -12.55 -5.27
N ALA A 20 -0.22 -11.42 -4.57
CA ALA A 20 0.94 -11.05 -3.76
C ALA A 20 1.19 -12.04 -2.62
N VAL A 21 0.14 -12.45 -1.89
CA VAL A 21 0.23 -13.45 -0.82
C VAL A 21 0.79 -14.77 -1.35
N VAL A 22 0.21 -15.29 -2.43
CA VAL A 22 0.64 -16.56 -3.03
C VAL A 22 2.11 -16.51 -3.44
N THR A 23 2.51 -15.41 -4.10
CA THR A 23 3.90 -15.25 -4.57
C THR A 23 4.89 -15.03 -3.42
N LEU A 24 4.55 -14.23 -2.41
CA LEU A 24 5.40 -14.04 -1.22
C LEU A 24 5.63 -15.35 -0.46
N ILE A 25 4.60 -16.18 -0.32
CA ILE A 25 4.71 -17.48 0.36
C ILE A 25 5.55 -18.45 -0.48
N TRP A 26 5.27 -18.59 -1.79
CA TRP A 26 5.97 -19.56 -2.63
C TRP A 26 7.40 -19.19 -2.99
N ASN A 27 7.69 -17.90 -3.20
CA ASN A 27 9.01 -17.48 -3.68
C ASN A 27 9.96 -17.14 -2.53
N GLU A 28 9.46 -16.51 -1.47
CA GLU A 28 10.30 -15.90 -0.43
C GLU A 28 10.03 -16.47 0.98
N ASN A 29 9.04 -17.35 1.16
CA ASN A 29 8.56 -17.82 2.47
C ASN A 29 8.22 -16.65 3.43
N ALA A 30 7.78 -15.52 2.90
CA ALA A 30 7.57 -14.28 3.64
C ALA A 30 6.17 -14.24 4.29
N TYR A 31 5.91 -15.12 5.25
CA TYR A 31 4.59 -15.31 5.86
C TYR A 31 4.05 -14.05 6.57
N VAL A 32 4.93 -13.29 7.22
CA VAL A 32 4.54 -12.07 7.95
C VAL A 32 4.07 -10.99 6.97
N GLU A 33 4.82 -10.76 5.90
CA GLU A 33 4.49 -9.79 4.86
C GLU A 33 3.19 -10.17 4.14
N ALA A 34 3.01 -11.47 3.85
CA ALA A 34 1.79 -12.02 3.29
C ALA A 34 0.57 -11.78 4.21
N LEU A 35 0.73 -11.97 5.52
CA LEU A 35 -0.34 -11.70 6.49
C LEU A 35 -0.68 -10.19 6.56
N ILE A 36 0.33 -9.32 6.51
CA ILE A 36 0.12 -7.87 6.57
C ILE A 36 -0.60 -7.37 5.30
N ILE A 37 -0.20 -7.82 4.10
CA ILE A 37 -0.84 -7.34 2.87
C ILE A 37 -2.28 -7.86 2.74
N ILE A 38 -2.57 -9.10 3.15
CA ILE A 38 -3.94 -9.61 3.08
C ILE A 38 -4.85 -8.93 4.10
N THR A 39 -4.34 -8.65 5.31
CA THR A 39 -5.11 -7.89 6.31
C THR A 39 -5.34 -6.45 5.86
N ALA A 40 -4.34 -5.80 5.26
CA ALA A 40 -4.47 -4.46 4.69
C ALA A 40 -5.55 -4.41 3.59
N THR A 41 -5.51 -5.34 2.63
CA THR A 41 -6.44 -5.38 1.50
C THR A 41 -7.87 -5.76 1.92
N LEU A 42 -8.04 -6.72 2.83
CA LEU A 42 -9.36 -7.05 3.39
C LEU A 42 -9.94 -5.90 4.19
N ALA A 43 -9.14 -5.25 5.06
CA ALA A 43 -9.58 -4.10 5.83
C ALA A 43 -9.95 -2.91 4.91
N LEU A 44 -9.16 -2.69 3.84
CA LEU A 44 -9.42 -1.66 2.84
C LEU A 44 -10.82 -1.85 2.22
N VAL A 45 -11.10 -3.05 1.70
CA VAL A 45 -12.39 -3.38 1.09
C VAL A 45 -13.52 -3.27 2.12
N ALA A 46 -13.35 -3.88 3.29
CA ALA A 46 -14.36 -3.87 4.35
C ALA A 46 -14.70 -2.45 4.83
N SER A 47 -13.70 -1.55 4.87
CA SER A 47 -13.89 -0.15 5.30
C SER A 47 -14.85 0.63 4.41
N LYS A 48 -15.04 0.21 3.14
CA LYS A 48 -15.99 0.85 2.21
C LYS A 48 -17.43 0.40 2.42
N TYR A 49 -17.63 -0.88 2.76
CA TYR A 49 -18.96 -1.42 3.03
C TYR A 49 -19.48 -0.99 4.39
N ARG A 50 -18.61 -0.92 5.40
CA ARG A 50 -18.97 -0.48 6.75
C ARG A 50 -17.91 0.47 7.28
N PHE A 51 -18.32 1.73 7.47
CA PHE A 51 -17.46 2.71 8.12
C PHE A 51 -17.22 2.30 9.58
N HIS A 52 -16.00 1.87 9.90
CA HIS A 52 -15.61 1.48 11.25
C HIS A 52 -14.18 1.93 11.55
N ARG A 53 -13.95 2.58 12.69
CA ARG A 53 -12.64 3.14 13.05
C ARG A 53 -11.54 2.09 13.07
N LEU A 54 -11.85 0.88 13.56
CA LEU A 54 -10.92 -0.25 13.54
C LEU A 54 -10.49 -0.63 12.12
N LEU A 55 -11.41 -0.61 11.15
CA LEU A 55 -11.08 -0.97 9.77
C LEU A 55 -10.16 0.07 9.14
N ILE A 56 -10.39 1.36 9.43
CA ILE A 56 -9.50 2.45 9.01
C ILE A 56 -8.13 2.30 9.65
N PHE A 57 -8.09 2.06 10.96
CA PHE A 57 -6.85 1.80 11.69
C PHE A 57 -6.05 0.65 11.08
N LEU A 58 -6.69 -0.49 10.83
CA LEU A 58 -6.04 -1.65 10.22
C LEU A 58 -5.57 -1.36 8.79
N THR A 59 -6.41 -0.72 7.98
CA THR A 59 -6.04 -0.36 6.59
C THR A 59 -4.77 0.48 6.55
N TYR A 60 -4.72 1.55 7.35
CA TYR A 60 -3.56 2.45 7.37
C TYR A 60 -2.35 1.80 8.04
N SER A 61 -2.52 1.20 9.22
CA SER A 61 -1.40 0.61 9.97
C SER A 61 -0.76 -0.52 9.18
N CYS A 62 -1.54 -1.45 8.63
CA CYS A 62 -0.99 -2.57 7.86
C CYS A 62 -0.37 -2.10 6.54
N SER A 63 -0.98 -1.15 5.81
CA SER A 63 -0.41 -0.64 4.56
C SER A 63 0.92 0.11 4.79
N ILE A 64 0.98 0.95 5.82
CA ILE A 64 2.20 1.70 6.17
C ILE A 64 3.27 0.75 6.71
N LEU A 65 2.91 -0.20 7.56
CA LEU A 65 3.84 -1.20 8.07
C LEU A 65 4.44 -2.01 6.92
N PHE A 66 3.60 -2.45 5.97
CA PHE A 66 4.03 -3.20 4.81
C PHE A 66 5.02 -2.41 3.95
N ILE A 67 4.67 -1.17 3.58
CA ILE A 67 5.55 -0.30 2.80
C ILE A 67 6.84 0.01 3.57
N GLY A 68 6.73 0.24 4.88
CA GLY A 68 7.87 0.49 5.76
C GLY A 68 8.85 -0.69 5.80
N ILE A 69 8.35 -1.93 5.89
CA ILE A 69 9.19 -3.15 5.83
C ILE A 69 9.90 -3.26 4.48
N ILE A 70 9.20 -2.98 3.37
CA ILE A 70 9.83 -3.02 2.05
C ILE A 70 10.90 -1.92 1.92
N PHE A 71 10.61 -0.72 2.41
CA PHE A 71 11.53 0.41 2.38
C PHE A 71 12.75 0.19 3.29
N SER A 72 12.59 -0.49 4.42
CA SER A 72 13.72 -0.83 5.31
C SER A 72 14.66 -1.82 4.64
N LYS A 73 14.13 -2.82 3.93
CA LYS A 73 14.95 -3.73 3.10
C LYS A 73 15.76 -2.96 2.04
N SER A 74 15.21 -1.87 1.49
CA SER A 74 15.92 -1.00 0.53
C SER A 74 16.98 -0.09 1.12
N THR A 75 16.93 0.18 2.43
CA THR A 75 17.81 1.17 3.08
C THR A 75 18.95 0.53 3.88
N GLU A 76 18.92 -0.77 4.13
CA GLU A 76 20.08 -1.50 4.70
C GLU A 76 21.34 -1.36 3.84
N ASP A 77 21.19 -1.14 2.53
CA ASP A 77 22.31 -0.93 1.60
C ASP A 77 22.73 0.54 1.41
N VAL A 78 22.01 1.51 2.01
CA VAL A 78 22.15 2.94 1.65
C VAL A 78 22.29 3.83 2.90
N VAL A 79 23.54 4.02 3.33
CA VAL A 79 23.92 5.05 4.31
C VAL A 79 24.03 6.39 3.59
N ILE A 80 22.99 7.23 3.64
CA ILE A 80 23.06 8.61 3.13
C ILE A 80 23.13 9.59 4.31
N ASN A 81 24.22 10.34 4.39
CA ASN A 81 24.38 11.61 5.13
C ASN A 81 23.91 11.62 6.61
N GLY A 82 24.35 10.65 7.41
CA GLY A 82 24.28 10.74 8.88
C GLY A 82 22.89 10.63 9.51
N LEU A 83 21.81 10.64 8.72
CA LEU A 83 20.47 10.30 9.16
C LEU A 83 20.29 8.79 9.01
N LYS A 84 20.53 8.04 10.09
CA LYS A 84 20.13 6.63 10.13
C LYS A 84 18.60 6.60 10.07
N MET A 85 18.04 6.31 8.89
CA MET A 85 16.66 5.86 8.83
C MET A 85 16.56 4.65 9.76
N PRO A 86 15.55 4.60 10.64
CA PRO A 86 15.44 3.50 11.59
C PRO A 86 15.14 2.22 10.80
N SER A 87 16.18 1.45 10.49
CA SER A 87 16.06 0.06 10.02
C SER A 87 15.50 -0.86 11.11
N ASN A 88 15.41 -0.36 12.34
CA ASN A 88 14.81 -1.09 13.44
C ASN A 88 13.29 -1.19 13.24
N LEU A 89 12.86 -2.41 12.96
CA LEU A 89 11.47 -2.83 12.78
C LEU A 89 10.51 -2.33 13.87
N ILE A 90 11.00 -2.13 15.11
CA ILE A 90 10.20 -1.58 16.22
C ILE A 90 9.72 -0.15 15.90
N TRP A 91 10.58 0.70 15.34
CA TRP A 91 10.22 2.07 14.98
C TRP A 91 9.22 2.10 13.81
N ILE A 92 9.38 1.20 12.84
CA ILE A 92 8.46 1.07 11.71
C ILE A 92 7.06 0.69 12.22
N ILE A 93 6.98 -0.29 13.13
CA ILE A 93 5.72 -0.67 13.79
C ILE A 93 5.12 0.51 14.56
N ALA A 94 5.93 1.21 15.37
CA ALA A 94 5.45 2.33 16.16
C ALA A 94 4.88 3.46 15.28
N ILE A 95 5.58 3.83 14.20
CA ILE A 95 5.12 4.84 13.24
C ILE A 95 3.83 4.38 12.56
N ALA A 96 3.77 3.12 12.10
CA ALA A 96 2.57 2.58 11.46
C ALA A 96 1.34 2.64 12.38
N ILE A 97 1.50 2.28 13.66
CA ILE A 97 0.42 2.34 14.66
C ILE A 97 0.02 3.80 14.93
N ILE A 98 0.98 4.72 15.09
CA ILE A 98 0.69 6.14 15.34
C ILE A 98 -0.09 6.74 14.17
N VAL A 99 0.39 6.53 12.93
CA VAL A 99 -0.28 7.08 11.74
C VAL A 99 -1.66 6.46 11.58
N GLY A 100 -1.80 5.13 11.73
CA GLY A 100 -3.10 4.47 11.68
C GLY A 100 -4.06 4.97 12.75
N GLY A 101 -3.57 5.23 13.97
CA GLY A 101 -4.33 5.80 15.08
C GLY A 101 -4.85 7.20 14.76
N VAL A 102 -3.98 8.08 14.24
CA VAL A 102 -4.34 9.42 13.79
C VAL A 102 -5.40 9.36 12.69
N CYS A 103 -5.20 8.54 11.66
CA CYS A 103 -6.16 8.39 10.56
C CYS A 103 -7.53 7.89 11.04
N ALA A 104 -7.55 6.91 11.95
CA ALA A 104 -8.78 6.37 12.53
C ALA A 104 -9.50 7.38 13.45
N PHE A 105 -8.75 8.19 14.19
CA PHE A 105 -9.29 9.24 15.05
C PHE A 105 -9.98 10.33 14.23
N PHE A 106 -9.32 10.81 13.18
CA PHE A 106 -9.85 11.83 12.26
C PHE A 106 -10.84 11.30 11.24
N LYS A 107 -11.16 10.00 11.27
CA LYS A 107 -12.14 9.38 10.35
C LYS A 107 -11.76 9.60 8.88
N LEU A 108 -10.46 9.58 8.57
CA LEU A 108 -9.99 9.73 7.19
C LEU A 108 -10.54 8.58 6.33
N GLY A 109 -10.92 8.91 5.10
CA GLY A 109 -11.24 7.92 4.10
C GLY A 109 -10.01 7.08 3.77
N THR A 110 -10.25 5.95 3.12
CA THR A 110 -9.19 4.99 2.76
C THR A 110 -8.81 5.07 1.28
N ASN A 111 -9.23 6.11 0.56
CA ASN A 111 -9.01 6.25 -0.88
C ASN A 111 -7.54 6.50 -1.22
N SER A 112 -6.83 7.22 -0.34
CA SER A 112 -5.38 7.40 -0.40
C SER A 112 -4.65 6.05 -0.45
N MET A 113 -5.04 5.11 0.42
CA MET A 113 -4.50 3.76 0.47
C MET A 113 -4.92 2.92 -0.73
N THR A 114 -6.17 3.06 -1.23
CA THR A 114 -6.60 2.41 -2.48
C THR A 114 -5.68 2.78 -3.64
N ALA A 115 -5.41 4.08 -3.83
CA ALA A 115 -4.59 4.60 -4.91
C ALA A 115 -3.11 4.20 -4.77
N LEU A 116 -2.59 4.24 -3.54
CA LEU A 116 -1.22 3.81 -3.25
C LEU A 116 -1.02 2.33 -3.52
N LEU A 117 -1.88 1.47 -2.98
CA LEU A 117 -1.75 0.03 -3.13
C LEU A 117 -1.91 -0.40 -4.59
N ILE A 118 -2.85 0.17 -5.33
CA ILE A 118 -3.04 -0.23 -6.73
C ILE A 118 -1.84 0.18 -7.58
N ALA A 119 -1.30 1.39 -7.36
CA ALA A 119 -0.07 1.82 -8.01
C ALA A 119 1.09 0.89 -7.65
N PHE A 120 1.21 0.49 -6.38
CA PHE A 120 2.25 -0.43 -5.95
C PHE A 120 2.14 -1.80 -6.64
N HIS A 121 0.95 -2.39 -6.72
CA HIS A 121 0.73 -3.65 -7.43
C HIS A 121 1.07 -3.54 -8.93
N ILE A 122 0.67 -2.46 -9.60
CA ILE A 122 0.99 -2.22 -11.02
C ILE A 122 2.50 -2.09 -11.21
N LEU A 123 3.17 -1.31 -10.36
CA LEU A 123 4.61 -1.10 -10.45
C LEU A 123 5.39 -2.39 -10.16
N MET A 124 4.95 -3.20 -9.21
CA MET A 124 5.49 -4.54 -8.96
C MET A 124 5.37 -5.44 -10.19
N PHE A 125 4.24 -5.39 -10.91
CA PHE A 125 4.04 -6.13 -12.15
C PHE A 125 5.01 -5.67 -13.25
N ILE A 126 5.20 -4.35 -13.40
CA ILE A 126 6.15 -3.76 -14.36
C ILE A 126 7.59 -4.19 -14.03
N SER A 127 7.98 -4.14 -12.75
CA SER A 127 9.29 -4.58 -12.29
C SER A 127 9.51 -6.07 -12.56
N ALA A 128 8.50 -6.91 -12.31
CA ALA A 128 8.58 -8.34 -12.60
C ALA A 128 8.75 -8.62 -14.10
N ILE A 129 8.09 -7.87 -14.99
CA ILE A 129 8.31 -7.98 -16.45
C ILE A 129 9.76 -7.65 -16.82
N LYS A 130 10.32 -6.58 -16.26
CA LYS A 130 11.71 -6.20 -16.56
C LYS A 130 12.71 -7.26 -16.10
N MET A 131 12.42 -7.89 -14.96
CA MET A 131 13.29 -8.94 -14.40
C MET A 131 13.07 -10.31 -15.04
N SER A 132 11.95 -10.51 -15.75
CA SER A 132 11.63 -11.80 -16.36
C SER A 132 12.53 -12.18 -17.55
N ALA A 133 13.45 -11.29 -17.95
CA ALA A 133 14.49 -11.62 -18.92
C ALA A 133 15.46 -12.70 -18.41
N ASN A 134 15.67 -12.78 -17.09
CA ASN A 134 16.67 -13.66 -16.47
C ASN A 134 16.06 -14.79 -15.62
N ILE A 135 14.82 -14.60 -15.14
CA ILE A 135 14.09 -15.53 -14.28
C ILE A 135 12.65 -15.65 -14.75
N SER A 136 11.92 -16.71 -14.38
CA SER A 136 10.51 -16.80 -14.75
C SER A 136 9.70 -15.67 -14.11
N PHE A 137 8.70 -15.14 -14.83
CA PHE A 137 7.88 -14.02 -14.37
C PHE A 137 7.27 -14.27 -12.98
N ILE A 138 6.75 -15.48 -12.73
CA ILE A 138 6.15 -15.83 -11.43
C ILE A 138 7.18 -15.79 -10.30
N LYS A 139 8.43 -16.19 -10.56
CA LYS A 139 9.53 -16.09 -9.58
C LYS A 139 10.00 -14.64 -9.40
N ALA A 140 9.90 -13.81 -10.43
CA ALA A 140 10.22 -12.39 -10.34
C ALA A 140 9.14 -11.61 -9.57
N LEU A 141 7.88 -11.98 -9.75
CA LEU A 141 6.73 -11.32 -9.15
C LEU A 141 6.83 -11.40 -7.62
N TRP A 142 6.82 -10.23 -6.98
CA TRP A 142 7.01 -10.08 -5.53
C TRP A 142 8.31 -10.61 -4.95
N SER A 143 9.31 -10.94 -5.77
CA SER A 143 10.65 -11.25 -5.27
C SER A 143 11.27 -10.05 -4.54
N SER A 144 12.17 -10.31 -3.59
CA SER A 144 12.87 -9.25 -2.85
C SER A 144 13.55 -8.25 -3.79
N ASN A 145 14.18 -8.73 -4.87
CA ASN A 145 14.80 -7.86 -5.88
C ASN A 145 13.80 -6.99 -6.65
N ALA A 146 12.62 -7.54 -6.99
CA ALA A 146 11.57 -6.76 -7.65
C ALA A 146 10.99 -5.68 -6.72
N GLN A 147 10.86 -5.99 -5.43
CA GLN A 147 10.44 -5.02 -4.41
C GLN A 147 11.45 -3.87 -4.30
N LEU A 148 12.73 -4.19 -4.17
CA LEU A 148 13.84 -3.23 -4.13
C LEU A 148 13.84 -2.33 -5.39
N TYR A 149 13.84 -2.94 -6.58
CA TYR A 149 13.84 -2.21 -7.84
C TYR A 149 12.64 -1.27 -7.95
N THR A 150 11.46 -1.73 -7.49
CA THR A 150 10.22 -0.94 -7.53
C THR A 150 10.33 0.29 -6.64
N VAL A 151 10.80 0.14 -5.41
CA VAL A 151 10.96 1.27 -4.49
C VAL A 151 12.00 2.25 -5.02
N HIS A 152 13.20 1.79 -5.39
CA HIS A 152 14.25 2.70 -5.85
C HIS A 152 13.89 3.45 -7.14
N THR A 153 13.27 2.77 -8.11
CA THR A 153 12.99 3.36 -9.42
C THR A 153 11.72 4.19 -9.41
N TYR A 154 10.70 3.77 -8.65
CA TYR A 154 9.34 4.31 -8.76
C TYR A 154 8.84 4.98 -7.48
N TYR A 155 9.70 5.25 -6.50
CA TYR A 155 9.33 6.01 -5.30
C TYR A 155 8.57 7.31 -5.60
N PRO A 156 8.97 8.16 -6.58
CA PRO A 156 8.21 9.39 -6.88
C PRO A 156 6.78 9.10 -7.35
N ILE A 157 6.56 8.00 -8.07
CA ILE A 157 5.22 7.59 -8.54
C ILE A 157 4.36 7.11 -7.36
N LEU A 158 4.96 6.41 -6.39
CA LEU A 158 4.26 5.97 -5.17
C LEU A 158 3.85 7.15 -4.30
N VAL A 159 4.71 8.16 -4.16
CA VAL A 159 4.35 9.40 -3.45
C VAL A 159 3.23 10.14 -4.21
N ALA A 160 3.34 10.24 -5.54
CA ALA A 160 2.32 10.89 -6.37
C ALA A 160 0.96 10.18 -6.28
N SER A 161 0.92 8.83 -6.27
CA SER A 161 -0.33 8.08 -6.16
C SER A 161 -1.01 8.28 -4.80
N LEU A 162 -0.24 8.36 -3.71
CA LEU A 162 -0.76 8.71 -2.39
C LEU A 162 -1.38 10.12 -2.40
N LEU A 163 -0.67 11.11 -2.94
CA LEU A 163 -1.15 12.50 -3.03
C LEU A 163 -2.41 12.61 -3.90
N LEU A 164 -2.44 11.90 -5.03
CA LEU A 164 -3.63 11.80 -5.89
C LEU A 164 -4.82 11.22 -5.12
N GLY A 165 -4.62 10.15 -4.36
CA GLY A 165 -5.67 9.56 -3.55
C GLY A 165 -6.20 10.51 -2.47
N ILE A 166 -5.33 11.29 -1.81
CA ILE A 166 -5.72 12.34 -0.86
C ILE A 166 -6.52 13.46 -1.56
N PHE A 167 -6.02 13.94 -2.70
CA PHE A 167 -6.69 14.99 -3.47
C PHE A 167 -8.09 14.55 -3.88
N LEU A 168 -8.21 13.35 -4.45
CA LEU A 168 -9.47 12.79 -4.89
C LEU A 168 -10.46 12.63 -3.73
N GLU A 169 -9.98 12.22 -2.55
CA GLU A 169 -10.82 12.13 -1.35
C GLU A 169 -11.39 13.49 -0.93
N LYS A 170 -10.55 14.53 -0.86
CA LYS A 170 -11.01 15.89 -0.51
C LYS A 170 -11.97 16.44 -1.56
N TYR A 171 -11.66 16.24 -2.83
CA TYR A 171 -12.52 16.67 -3.94
C TYR A 171 -13.92 16.04 -3.87
N GLN A 172 -14.01 14.75 -3.50
CA GLN A 172 -15.30 14.09 -3.31
C GLN A 172 -16.12 14.66 -2.16
N ILE A 173 -15.47 15.01 -1.05
CA ILE A 173 -16.16 15.59 0.10
C ILE A 173 -16.79 16.91 -0.31
N GLU A 174 -16.06 17.75 -1.04
CA GLU A 174 -16.58 19.05 -1.48
C GLU A 174 -17.71 18.90 -2.50
N MET A 175 -17.57 18.02 -3.51
CA MET A 175 -18.67 17.78 -4.47
C MET A 175 -19.95 17.26 -3.81
N LYS A 176 -19.85 16.47 -2.74
CA LYS A 176 -21.02 15.97 -2.01
C LYS A 176 -21.69 17.07 -1.19
N LYS A 177 -20.92 18.04 -0.71
CA LYS A 177 -21.44 19.20 0.02
C LYS A 177 -22.19 20.14 -0.92
N ASP A 178 -21.63 20.37 -2.11
CA ASP A 178 -22.23 21.23 -3.14
C ASP A 178 -23.61 20.71 -3.58
N ARG A 179 -23.70 19.42 -3.95
CA ARG A 179 -24.97 18.75 -4.33
C ARG A 179 -26.04 18.65 -3.25
N ARG A 180 -25.71 18.98 -1.99
CA ARG A 180 -26.69 18.98 -0.89
C ARG A 180 -27.30 20.36 -0.69
N ASN A 181 -26.69 21.39 -1.26
CA ASN A 181 -27.16 22.77 -1.23
C ASN A 181 -27.94 23.17 -2.49
N ASP A 182 -27.98 22.29 -3.50
CA ASP A 182 -28.86 22.34 -4.68
C ASP A 182 -30.07 21.42 -4.50
#